data_AF-A0A918RXR7-F1
#
_entry.id   AF-A0A918RXR7-F1
#
_cell.length_a   1.000
_cell.length_b   1.000
_cell.length_c   1.000
_cell.angle_alpha   90.00
_cell.angle_beta   90.00
_cell.angle_gamma   90.00
#
_symmetry.space_group_name_H-M   'P 1'
#
loop_
_entity.id
_entity.type
_entity.pdbx_description
1 polymer ?
#
loop_
_entity_poly.entity_id
_entity_poly.type
_entity_poly.pdbx_seq_one_letter_code
_entity_poly.pdbx_strand_id
1 'polypeptide(L)'
;MKKRALCIKCYEWKSDHMDECESCHYSPVSEIDICKSRILDFPWDFQSPETGELISVGKTFEELESIRDEFSRGIKYEYSDWELQSLSQVLRAYKSTQFGFGEYAFIIGFGIMILVSIWYLFVA
;
A
#
# COMPACT_ATOMS: atom_id res chain seq x y z
N MET A 1 2.28 19.65 -8.64
CA MET A 1 2.46 18.25 -8.21
C MET A 1 2.40 17.36 -9.45
N LYS A 2 3.21 16.29 -9.55
CA LYS A 2 3.16 15.38 -10.71
C LYS A 2 1.95 14.46 -10.55
N LYS A 3 1.01 14.53 -11.49
CA LYS A 3 -0.14 13.61 -11.58
C LYS A 3 0.37 12.20 -11.90
N ARG A 4 -0.07 11.19 -11.16
CA ARG A 4 0.41 9.80 -11.30
C ARG A 4 -0.66 8.72 -11.13
N ALA A 5 -1.76 9.04 -10.47
CA ALA A 5 -2.82 8.07 -10.21
C ALA A 5 -4.17 8.60 -10.71
N LEU A 6 -5.13 7.70 -10.89
CA LEU A 6 -6.53 8.04 -11.16
C LEU A 6 -7.40 7.75 -9.93
N CYS A 7 -8.43 8.57 -9.73
CA CYS A 7 -9.46 8.29 -8.74
C CYS A 7 -10.29 7.06 -9.14
N ILE A 8 -10.46 6.09 -8.24
CA ILE A 8 -11.26 4.89 -8.51
C ILE A 8 -12.78 5.16 -8.69
N LYS A 9 -13.25 6.38 -8.37
CA LYS A 9 -14.66 6.77 -8.48
C LYS A 9 -14.96 7.59 -9.73
N CYS A 10 -14.15 8.62 -9.98
CA CYS A 10 -14.38 9.57 -11.07
C CYS A 10 -13.30 9.55 -12.14
N TYR A 11 -12.25 8.74 -11.97
CA TYR A 11 -11.13 8.59 -12.91
C TYR A 11 -10.40 9.91 -13.24
N GLU A 12 -10.55 10.93 -12.39
CA GLU A 12 -9.74 12.13 -12.48
C GLU A 12 -8.35 11.94 -11.88
N TRP A 13 -7.40 12.70 -12.40
CA TRP A 13 -6.01 12.62 -12.02
C TRP A 13 -5.76 13.06 -10.58
N LYS A 14 -4.92 12.31 -9.88
CA LYS A 14 -4.47 12.55 -8.52
C LYS A 14 -2.94 12.62 -8.47
N SER A 15 -2.44 13.34 -7.47
CA SER A 15 -1.01 13.40 -7.14
C SER A 15 -0.45 12.11 -6.53
N ASP A 16 -1.28 11.33 -5.86
CA ASP A 16 -0.92 10.03 -5.31
C ASP A 16 -2.17 9.14 -5.18
N HIS A 17 -1.98 7.82 -5.20
CA HIS A 17 -3.07 6.86 -5.00
C HIS A 17 -3.79 7.06 -3.64
N MET A 18 -3.10 7.49 -2.58
CA MET A 18 -3.72 7.67 -1.25
C MET A 18 -4.37 9.04 -1.04
N ASP A 19 -4.09 10.02 -1.89
CA ASP A 19 -4.59 11.39 -1.69
C ASP A 19 -6.12 11.47 -1.79
N GLU A 20 -6.73 12.50 -1.22
CA GLU A 20 -8.13 12.81 -1.50
C GLU A 20 -8.28 13.29 -2.95
N CYS A 21 -9.33 12.85 -3.65
CA CYS A 21 -9.59 13.33 -5.01
C CYS A 21 -10.15 14.77 -4.98
N GLU A 22 -9.48 15.71 -5.63
CA GLU A 22 -9.91 17.11 -5.72
C GLU A 22 -11.27 17.28 -6.42
N SER A 23 -11.64 16.36 -7.33
CA SER A 23 -12.87 16.47 -8.12
C SER A 23 -14.12 15.92 -7.41
N CYS A 24 -13.99 14.83 -6.66
CA CYS A 24 -15.13 14.15 -6.03
C CYS A 24 -14.98 13.93 -4.52
N HIS A 25 -13.91 14.45 -3.90
CA HIS A 25 -13.62 14.36 -2.46
C HIS A 25 -13.58 12.92 -1.92
N TYR A 26 -13.30 11.95 -2.79
CA TYR A 26 -13.21 10.56 -2.42
C TYR A 26 -11.79 10.24 -1.91
N SER A 27 -11.73 9.59 -0.75
CA SER A 27 -10.51 9.06 -0.14
C SER A 27 -10.63 7.54 0.06
N PRO A 28 -9.63 6.74 -0.34
CA PRO A 28 -9.66 5.30 -0.15
C PRO A 28 -9.49 4.96 1.35
N VAL A 29 -10.46 4.22 1.91
CA VAL A 29 -10.49 3.86 3.34
C VAL A 29 -10.40 2.36 3.58
N SER A 30 -11.00 1.54 2.71
CA SER A 30 -10.94 0.09 2.84
C SER A 30 -9.67 -0.49 2.19
N GLU A 31 -9.22 -1.66 2.65
CA GLU A 31 -8.08 -2.36 2.04
C GLU A 31 -8.28 -2.61 0.54
N ILE A 32 -9.52 -2.91 0.13
CA ILE A 32 -9.88 -3.10 -1.27
C ILE A 32 -9.79 -1.79 -2.06
N ASP A 33 -10.23 -0.67 -1.49
CA ASP A 33 -10.14 0.64 -2.15
C ASP A 33 -8.67 1.07 -2.32
N ILE A 34 -7.83 0.79 -1.33
CA ILE A 34 -6.39 1.04 -1.41
C ILE A 34 -5.77 0.19 -2.52
N CYS A 35 -6.10 -1.12 -2.59
CA CYS A 35 -5.65 -1.99 -3.69
C CYS A 35 -6.07 -1.42 -5.05
N LYS A 36 -7.36 -1.10 -5.22
CA LYS A 36 -7.89 -0.55 -6.48
C LYS A 36 -7.22 0.76 -6.86
N SER A 37 -6.97 1.63 -5.88
CA SER A 37 -6.30 2.89 -6.15
C SER A 37 -4.83 2.71 -6.51
N ARG A 38 -4.18 1.67 -5.98
CA ARG A 38 -2.79 1.32 -6.31
C ARG A 38 -2.67 0.67 -7.69
N ILE A 39 -3.69 -0.05 -8.15
CA ILE A 39 -3.77 -0.57 -9.54
C ILE A 39 -3.86 0.61 -10.51
N LEU A 40 -4.65 1.63 -10.18
CA LEU A 40 -4.79 2.85 -10.99
C LEU A 40 -3.72 3.91 -10.66
N ASP A 41 -2.50 3.48 -10.37
CA ASP A 41 -1.32 4.33 -10.16
C ASP A 41 -0.21 3.90 -11.14
N PHE A 42 0.84 4.71 -11.26
CA PHE A 42 1.99 4.32 -12.04
C PHE A 42 2.64 3.02 -11.56
N PRO A 43 3.36 2.31 -12.45
CA PRO A 43 3.90 1.00 -12.13
C PRO A 43 4.87 1.11 -10.95
N TRP A 44 4.75 0.16 -10.04
CA TRP A 44 5.63 -0.01 -8.91
C TRP A 44 5.94 -1.48 -8.73
N ASP A 45 7.19 -1.75 -8.42
CA ASP A 45 7.67 -3.11 -8.18
C ASP A 45 7.66 -3.41 -6.68
N PHE A 46 7.22 -4.61 -6.33
CA PHE A 46 7.42 -5.15 -5.00
C PHE A 46 7.88 -6.61 -5.08
N GLN A 47 8.52 -7.05 -4.01
CA GLN A 47 8.92 -8.44 -3.88
C GLN A 47 7.78 -9.25 -3.24
N SER A 48 7.33 -10.29 -3.92
CA SER A 48 6.37 -11.26 -3.38
C SER A 48 6.92 -11.85 -2.07
N PRO A 49 6.18 -11.74 -0.95
CA PRO A 49 6.64 -12.30 0.31
C PRO A 49 6.67 -13.84 0.31
N GLU A 50 5.90 -14.49 -0.57
CA GLU A 50 5.82 -15.95 -0.66
C GLU A 50 6.89 -16.55 -1.58
N THR A 51 7.13 -15.92 -2.73
CA THR A 51 8.02 -16.47 -3.78
C THR A 51 9.34 -15.72 -3.91
N GLY A 52 9.44 -14.50 -3.37
CA GLY A 52 10.62 -13.64 -3.56
C GLY A 52 10.73 -13.02 -4.95
N GLU A 53 9.75 -13.23 -5.83
CA GLU A 53 9.75 -12.69 -7.19
C GLU A 53 9.36 -11.20 -7.22
N LEU A 54 9.91 -10.45 -8.16
CA LEU A 54 9.50 -9.08 -8.43
C LEU A 54 8.18 -9.08 -9.20
N ILE A 55 7.15 -8.50 -8.59
CA ILE A 55 5.85 -8.31 -9.20
C ILE A 55 5.67 -6.81 -9.44
N SER A 56 5.44 -6.45 -10.69
CA SER A 56 5.07 -5.09 -11.09
C SER A 56 3.56 -4.95 -11.07
N VAL A 57 3.05 -3.95 -10.34
CA VAL A 57 1.63 -3.61 -10.29
C VAL A 57 1.46 -2.13 -10.62
N GLY A 58 0.31 -1.76 -11.17
CA GLY A 58 0.04 -0.41 -11.66
C GLY A 58 -0.22 -0.43 -13.16
N LYS A 59 -0.29 0.76 -13.75
CA LYS A 59 -0.56 0.97 -15.18
C LYS A 59 0.37 2.02 -15.76
N THR A 60 0.76 1.87 -17.02
CA THR A 60 1.54 2.90 -17.71
C THR A 60 0.69 4.16 -17.92
N PHE A 61 1.33 5.25 -18.34
CA PHE A 61 0.62 6.48 -18.63
C PHE A 61 -0.45 6.28 -19.73
N GLU A 62 -0.09 5.56 -20.78
CA GLU A 62 -0.97 5.26 -21.91
C GLU A 62 -2.17 4.41 -21.48
N GLU A 63 -1.96 3.44 -20.60
CA GLU A 63 -3.05 2.62 -20.04
C GLU A 63 -3.99 3.45 -19.16
N LEU A 64 -3.43 4.32 -18.30
CA LEU A 64 -4.25 5.22 -17.46
C LEU A 64 -5.04 6.22 -18.31
N GLU A 65 -4.43 6.80 -19.35
CA GLU A 65 -5.18 7.65 -20.29
C GLU A 65 -6.29 6.88 -20.99
N SER A 66 -6.02 5.66 -21.47
CA SER A 66 -7.04 4.81 -22.09
C SER A 66 -8.20 4.53 -21.13
N ILE A 67 -7.91 4.19 -19.87
CA ILE A 67 -8.94 3.93 -18.84
C ILE A 67 -9.78 5.18 -18.58
N ARG A 68 -9.15 6.35 -18.50
CA ARG A 68 -9.86 7.62 -18.31
C ARG A 68 -10.76 7.94 -19.50
N ASP A 69 -10.27 7.72 -20.72
CA ASP A 69 -11.03 7.95 -21.94
C ASP A 69 -12.20 6.96 -22.06
N GLU A 70 -12.02 5.69 -21.71
CA GLU A 70 -13.07 4.69 -21.63
C GLU A 70 -14.16 5.07 -20.61
N PHE A 71 -13.76 5.61 -19.46
CA PHE A 71 -14.70 6.12 -18.46
C PHE A 71 -15.55 7.28 -18.97
N SER A 72 -14.98 8.18 -19.79
CA SER A 72 -15.74 9.26 -20.44
C SER A 72 -16.84 8.73 -21.37
N ARG A 73 -16.69 7.49 -21.86
CA ARG A 73 -17.67 6.76 -22.69
C ARG A 73 -18.61 5.89 -21.84
N GLY A 74 -18.52 5.94 -20.51
CA GLY A 74 -19.35 5.19 -19.57
C GLY A 74 -18.84 3.78 -19.26
N ILE A 75 -17.64 3.42 -19.71
CA ILE A 75 -17.03 2.10 -19.46
C ILE A 75 -16.16 2.19 -18.20
N LYS A 76 -16.42 1.34 -17.21
CA LYS A 76 -15.61 1.30 -15.98
C LYS A 76 -14.48 0.29 -16.14
N TYR A 77 -13.34 0.60 -15.54
CA TYR A 77 -12.24 -0.35 -15.44
C TYR A 77 -12.66 -1.59 -14.65
N GLU A 78 -12.49 -2.77 -15.24
CA GLU A 78 -12.71 -4.05 -14.60
C GLU A 78 -11.40 -4.53 -13.98
N TYR A 79 -11.39 -4.62 -12.65
CA TYR A 79 -10.26 -5.16 -11.90
C TYR A 79 -10.26 -6.68 -12.01
N SER A 80 -9.11 -7.26 -12.33
CA SER A 80 -9.00 -8.71 -12.32
C SER A 80 -8.92 -9.25 -10.89
N ASP A 81 -9.37 -10.48 -10.68
CA ASP A 81 -9.26 -11.15 -9.37
C ASP A 81 -7.79 -11.31 -8.94
N TRP A 82 -6.90 -11.53 -9.91
CA TRP A 82 -5.47 -11.69 -9.63
C TRP A 82 -4.84 -10.37 -9.15
N GLU A 83 -5.19 -9.22 -9.76
CA GLU A 83 -4.64 -7.91 -9.36
C GLU A 83 -5.00 -7.59 -7.90
N LEU A 84 -6.26 -7.84 -7.53
CA LEU A 84 -6.76 -7.58 -6.18
C LEU A 84 -6.15 -8.54 -5.15
N GLN A 85 -6.03 -9.83 -5.48
CA GLN A 85 -5.45 -10.82 -4.58
C GLN A 85 -3.98 -10.54 -4.30
N SER A 86 -3.17 -10.32 -5.35
CA SER A 86 -1.74 -10.06 -5.21
C SER A 86 -1.47 -8.82 -4.35
N LEU A 87 -2.20 -7.72 -4.58
CA LEU A 87 -2.06 -6.51 -3.77
C LEU A 87 -2.53 -6.68 -2.33
N SER A 88 -3.63 -7.41 -2.10
CA SER A 88 -4.14 -7.62 -0.74
C SER A 88 -3.15 -8.39 0.13
N GLN A 89 -2.49 -9.41 -0.42
CA GLN A 89 -1.47 -10.19 0.28
C GLN A 89 -0.26 -9.32 0.64
N VAL A 90 0.16 -8.46 -0.28
CA VAL A 90 1.31 -7.56 -0.08
C VAL A 90 1.00 -6.51 0.96
N LEU A 91 -0.18 -5.90 0.92
CA LEU A 91 -0.61 -4.95 1.95
C LEU A 91 -0.69 -5.59 3.33
N ARG A 92 -1.15 -6.85 3.43
CA ARG A 92 -1.17 -7.60 4.69
C ARG A 92 0.24 -7.92 5.19
N ALA A 93 1.14 -8.34 4.31
CA ALA A 93 2.53 -8.60 4.65
C ALA A 93 3.28 -7.33 5.09
N TYR A 94 2.98 -6.19 4.45
CA TYR A 94 3.54 -4.89 4.84
C TYR A 94 3.01 -4.42 6.20
N LYS A 95 1.71 -4.60 6.46
CA LYS A 95 1.12 -4.30 7.78
C LYS A 95 1.70 -5.19 8.88
N SER A 96 1.87 -6.50 8.65
CA SER A 96 2.40 -7.41 9.67
C SER A 96 3.86 -7.15 10.01
N THR A 97 4.67 -6.71 9.04
CA THR A 97 6.07 -6.35 9.27
C THR A 97 6.24 -5.03 10.03
N GLN A 98 5.39 -4.02 9.79
CA GLN A 98 5.42 -2.77 10.56
C GLN A 98 4.94 -2.94 12.02
N PHE A 99 3.90 -3.75 12.26
CA PHE A 99 3.40 -3.99 13.63
C PHE A 99 4.25 -4.99 14.42
N GLY A 100 4.93 -5.93 13.76
CA GLY A 100 5.75 -6.95 14.42
C GLY A 100 7.07 -6.43 15.01
N PHE A 101 7.74 -5.45 14.41
CA PHE A 101 9.06 -5.03 14.89
C PHE A 101 9.02 -4.13 16.15
N GLY A 102 7.98 -3.32 16.31
CA GLY A 102 7.87 -2.38 17.43
C GLY A 102 7.69 -3.05 18.80
N GLU A 103 6.86 -4.10 18.86
CA GLU A 103 6.55 -4.78 20.13
C GLU A 103 7.72 -5.66 20.61
N TYR A 104 8.39 -6.37 19.70
CA TYR A 104 9.56 -7.20 20.06
C TYR A 104 10.77 -6.35 20.47
N ALA A 105 11.01 -5.20 19.85
CA ALA A 105 12.08 -4.29 20.25
C ALA A 105 11.88 -3.72 21.66
N PHE A 106 10.64 -3.44 22.05
CA PHE A 106 10.33 -2.97 23.41
C PHE A 106 10.54 -4.06 24.47
N ILE A 107 10.12 -5.30 24.20
CA ILE A 107 10.29 -6.43 25.12
C ILE A 107 11.78 -6.74 25.33
N ILE A 108 12.58 -6.77 24.26
CA ILE A 108 14.02 -7.02 24.35
C ILE A 108 14.72 -5.86 25.08
N GLY A 109 14.39 -4.62 24.74
CA GLY A 109 14.96 -3.44 25.39
C GLY A 109 14.65 -3.36 26.90
N PHE A 110 13.40 -3.64 27.28
CA PHE A 110 12.98 -3.66 28.68
C PHE A 110 13.60 -4.82 29.46
N GLY A 111 13.73 -6.00 28.84
CA GLY A 111 14.39 -7.16 29.44
C GLY A 111 15.86 -6.91 29.77
N ILE A 112 16.61 -6.24 28.88
CA ILE A 112 18.02 -5.89 29.10
C ILE A 112 18.16 -4.89 30.25
N MET A 113 17.28 -3.88 30.32
CA MET A 113 17.28 -2.89 31.41
C MET A 113 17.07 -3.52 32.80
N ILE A 114 16.18 -4.51 32.90
CA ILE A 114 15.94 -5.25 34.14
C ILE A 114 17.20 -6.05 34.53
N LEU A 115 17.81 -6.77 33.59
CA LEU A 115 19.00 -7.57 33.86
C LEU A 115 20.18 -6.72 34.34
N VAL A 116 20.41 -5.55 33.73
CA VAL A 116 21.46 -4.62 34.16
C VAL A 116 21.17 -4.08 35.56
N SER A 117 19.91 -3.75 35.86
CA SER A 117 19.50 -3.25 37.18
C SER A 117 19.68 -4.29 38.28
N ILE A 118 19.33 -5.56 37.99
CA ILE A 118 19.55 -6.68 38.91
C ILE A 118 21.05 -6.90 39.13
N TRP A 119 21.85 -6.95 38.07
CA TRP A 119 23.30 -7.14 38.22
C TRP A 119 23.94 -6.06 39.09
N TYR A 120 23.54 -4.80 38.91
CA TYR A 120 24.04 -3.69 39.72
C TYR A 120 23.68 -3.83 41.21
N LEU A 121 22.48 -4.34 41.54
CA LEU A 121 22.05 -4.59 42.92
C LEU A 121 22.81 -5.74 43.63
N PHE A 122 23.40 -6.67 42.87
CA PHE A 122 24.14 -7.80 43.43
C PHE A 122 25.66 -7.60 43.44
N VAL A 123 26.17 -6.63 42.68
CA VAL A 123 27.61 -6.38 42.52
C VAL A 123 28.07 -5.07 43.18
N ALA A 124 27.19 -4.09 43.40
CA ALA A 124 27.46 -2.89 44.20
C ALA A 124 27.19 -3.12 45.69
#